data_AF-A0A817T6M8-F1
#
_entry.id   AF-A0A817T6M8-F1
#
_cell.length_a   1.000
_cell.length_b   1.000
_cell.length_c   1.000
_cell.angle_alpha   90.00
_cell.angle_beta   90.00
_cell.angle_gamma   90.00
#
_symmetry.space_group_name_H-M   'P 1'
#
loop_
_entity.id
_entity.type
_entity.pdbx_description
1 polymer ?
#
loop_
_entity_poly.entity_id
_entity_poly.type
_entity_poly.pdbx_seq_one_letter_code
_entity_poly.pdbx_strand_id
1 'polypeptide(L)'
;MAQRYLTIILLLAHLRAISTRASNSLIDCQAIAQQFTTSNFTRPVANITVASEINMSCCGMNATLCPGRIDSNGNCVFESKLCVTCTLENSIARIKIQSNGLPPYCPVLSGIVPLREQNIDFAVNFNPDVSVLEPRINMMIQIDIGYSRLFVSVNSIAGISIDGVPIFNVDSTSNQDVYYPITGPPTDWGDQCFAHPSLDSIYHYHIDSGCALEPPVGQTTLCNNIPPCRRDGASYSMSMFRDYQNLTVLGVAKDGHVVYGPYTPDRYYSKSRR
;
A
#
# COMPACT_ATOMS: atom_id res chain seq x y z
N MET A 1 -11.35 -50.87 27.10
CA MET A 1 -11.92 -49.68 27.76
C MET A 1 -10.78 -48.81 28.26
N ALA A 2 -10.52 -47.67 27.61
CA ALA A 2 -9.93 -46.45 28.21
C ALA A 2 -9.45 -45.49 27.09
N GLN A 3 -10.21 -44.41 26.90
CA GLN A 3 -9.71 -43.03 26.75
C GLN A 3 -8.51 -42.77 25.80
N ARG A 4 -8.75 -42.63 24.50
CA ARG A 4 -7.86 -41.86 23.59
C ARG A 4 -8.65 -41.13 22.51
N TYR A 5 -9.44 -40.16 22.92
CA TYR A 5 -9.96 -39.10 22.06
C TYR A 5 -9.89 -37.79 22.85
N LEU A 6 -9.70 -36.67 22.15
CA LEU A 6 -9.75 -35.29 22.64
C LEU A 6 -8.40 -34.58 22.85
N THR A 7 -7.68 -34.33 21.76
CA THR A 7 -6.87 -33.10 21.61
C THR A 7 -6.88 -32.64 20.15
N ILE A 8 -8.05 -32.23 19.66
CA ILE A 8 -8.19 -31.35 18.48
C ILE A 8 -8.87 -30.08 19.02
N ILE A 9 -8.10 -29.25 19.71
CA ILE A 9 -8.55 -27.94 20.17
C ILE A 9 -8.06 -26.90 19.15
N LEU A 10 -9.02 -26.38 18.39
CA LEU A 10 -9.08 -25.07 17.74
C LEU A 10 -7.74 -24.43 17.32
N LEU A 11 -7.31 -24.73 16.09
CA LEU A 11 -6.50 -23.83 15.26
C LEU A 11 -7.39 -23.24 14.14
N LEU A 12 -8.57 -22.76 14.52
CA LEU A 12 -9.52 -22.03 13.66
C LEU A 12 -9.60 -20.55 14.08
N ALA A 13 -8.48 -20.00 14.50
CA ALA A 13 -8.35 -18.58 14.77
C ALA A 13 -7.62 -17.93 13.59
N HIS A 14 -8.37 -17.07 12.86
CA HIS A 14 -7.85 -15.94 12.07
C HIS A 14 -7.77 -16.09 10.54
N LEU A 15 -8.76 -16.74 9.92
CA LEU A 15 -9.24 -16.26 8.62
C LEU A 15 -10.54 -15.50 8.85
N ARG A 16 -10.45 -14.31 9.44
CA ARG A 16 -11.54 -13.33 9.36
C ARG A 16 -11.51 -12.77 7.94
N ALA A 17 -12.07 -13.51 6.99
CA ALA A 17 -12.49 -12.90 5.75
C ALA A 17 -13.51 -11.81 6.13
N ILE A 18 -13.15 -10.54 5.97
CA ILE A 18 -14.07 -9.42 6.13
C ILE A 18 -15.05 -9.53 4.95
N SER A 19 -16.12 -10.29 5.15
CA SER A 19 -17.10 -10.60 4.10
C SER A 19 -18.09 -9.46 3.87
N THR A 20 -17.95 -8.34 4.55
CA THR A 20 -18.82 -7.17 4.46
C THR A 20 -17.97 -5.92 4.31
N ARG A 21 -18.45 -4.94 3.53
CA ARG A 21 -17.81 -3.62 3.49
C ARG A 21 -17.64 -3.10 4.91
N ALA A 22 -16.50 -2.49 5.21
CA ALA A 22 -16.27 -1.86 6.50
C ALA A 22 -17.37 -0.81 6.77
N SER A 23 -17.74 -0.65 8.03
CA SER A 23 -18.50 0.50 8.54
C SER A 23 -17.55 1.64 8.92
N ASN A 24 -18.06 2.71 9.53
CA ASN A 24 -17.28 3.80 10.12
C ASN A 24 -16.94 3.55 11.61
N SER A 25 -17.09 2.31 12.11
CA SER A 25 -16.86 1.99 13.52
C SER A 25 -15.38 1.83 13.87
N LEU A 26 -15.04 2.02 15.16
CA LEU A 26 -13.68 1.78 15.66
C LEU A 26 -13.25 0.31 15.47
N ILE A 27 -14.16 -0.63 15.63
CA ILE A 27 -13.88 -2.07 15.52
C ILE A 27 -13.45 -2.40 14.09
N ASP A 28 -14.18 -1.90 13.09
CA ASP A 28 -13.83 -2.11 11.69
C ASP A 28 -12.53 -1.38 11.33
N CYS A 29 -12.31 -0.17 11.85
CA CYS A 29 -11.03 0.53 11.69
C CYS A 29 -9.87 -0.35 12.17
N GLN A 30 -9.97 -0.91 13.39
CA GLN A 30 -8.94 -1.77 13.95
C GLN A 30 -8.76 -3.07 13.14
N ALA A 31 -9.85 -3.65 12.63
CA ALA A 31 -9.78 -4.84 11.78
C ALA A 31 -9.08 -4.57 10.44
N ILE A 32 -9.32 -3.39 9.84
CA ILE A 32 -8.61 -2.92 8.64
C ILE A 32 -7.15 -2.60 8.95
N ALA A 33 -6.87 -1.89 10.05
CA ALA A 33 -5.51 -1.60 10.47
C ALA A 33 -4.69 -2.88 10.61
N GLN A 34 -5.28 -3.96 11.16
CA GLN A 34 -4.66 -5.28 11.30
C GLN A 34 -4.27 -5.96 9.97
N GLN A 35 -4.74 -5.47 8.82
CA GLN A 35 -4.35 -5.99 7.50
C GLN A 35 -3.04 -5.38 6.99
N PHE A 36 -2.53 -4.31 7.61
CA PHE A 36 -1.28 -3.68 7.20
C PHE A 36 -0.08 -4.52 7.68
N THR A 37 0.98 -4.56 6.89
CA THR A 37 2.10 -5.53 7.05
C THR A 37 2.82 -5.47 8.41
N THR A 38 2.68 -4.38 9.17
CA THR A 38 3.38 -4.15 10.45
C THR A 38 2.47 -3.60 11.57
N SER A 39 1.16 -3.82 11.50
CA SER A 39 0.15 -3.12 12.31
C SER A 39 -0.04 -3.58 13.77
N ASN A 40 1.01 -3.78 14.54
CA ASN A 40 0.90 -4.17 15.96
C ASN A 40 0.84 -2.98 16.93
N PHE A 41 0.48 -1.79 16.44
CA PHE A 41 0.49 -0.56 17.22
C PHE A 41 -0.87 -0.27 17.86
N THR A 42 -0.85 -0.08 19.17
CA THR A 42 -2.01 0.43 19.92
C THR A 42 -2.03 1.95 20.02
N ARG A 43 -0.91 2.62 19.71
CA ARG A 43 -0.74 4.07 19.78
C ARG A 43 0.15 4.59 18.64
N PRO A 44 -0.13 5.80 18.11
CA PRO A 44 0.74 6.43 17.14
C PRO A 44 2.16 6.56 17.68
N VAL A 45 3.14 6.44 16.79
CA VAL A 45 4.53 6.71 17.14
C VAL A 45 4.79 8.22 17.06
N ALA A 46 5.66 8.75 17.92
CA ALA A 46 6.02 10.17 17.86
C ALA A 46 6.80 10.51 16.57
N ASN A 47 7.56 9.53 16.06
CA ASN A 47 8.32 9.61 14.82
C ASN A 47 8.31 8.23 14.17
N ILE A 48 8.20 8.16 12.84
CA ILE A 48 8.21 6.88 12.12
C ILE A 48 9.53 6.11 12.29
N THR A 49 10.63 6.78 12.64
CA THR A 49 11.94 6.16 12.88
C THR A 49 11.95 5.10 13.97
N VAL A 50 10.96 5.09 14.89
CA VAL A 50 10.84 4.10 15.97
C VAL A 50 9.74 3.06 15.74
N ALA A 51 9.09 3.07 14.57
CA ALA A 51 8.06 2.09 14.25
C ALA A 51 8.67 0.71 13.92
N SER A 52 7.78 -0.27 13.77
CA SER A 52 8.16 -1.62 13.35
C SER A 52 8.75 -1.56 11.95
N GLU A 53 9.79 -2.35 11.77
CA GLU A 53 10.59 -2.35 10.56
C GLU A 53 10.60 -3.73 9.90
N ILE A 54 10.61 -3.72 8.57
CA ILE A 54 10.99 -4.87 7.76
C ILE A 54 12.35 -4.53 7.14
N ASN A 55 13.36 -5.33 7.49
CA ASN A 55 14.72 -5.16 6.97
C ASN A 55 14.80 -5.70 5.54
N MET A 56 15.18 -4.83 4.62
CA MET A 56 15.37 -5.15 3.20
C MET A 56 16.84 -5.20 2.86
N SER A 57 17.25 -6.20 2.07
CA SER A 57 18.59 -6.31 1.50
C SER A 57 18.50 -6.56 0.00
N CYS A 58 18.99 -5.59 -0.77
CA CYS A 58 18.82 -5.50 -2.21
C CYS A 58 20.18 -5.49 -2.92
N CYS A 59 20.35 -6.42 -3.85
CA CYS A 59 21.51 -6.41 -4.74
C CYS A 59 21.33 -5.37 -5.87
N GLY A 60 22.45 -4.94 -6.48
CA GLY A 60 22.43 -4.11 -7.69
C GLY A 60 22.13 -2.62 -7.50
N MET A 61 21.83 -2.17 -6.28
CA MET A 61 21.75 -0.74 -5.95
C MET A 61 23.10 -0.20 -5.50
N ASN A 62 23.53 0.94 -6.06
CA ASN A 62 24.73 1.63 -5.59
C ASN A 62 24.42 2.60 -4.44
N ALA A 63 25.47 3.17 -3.84
CA ALA A 63 25.35 4.09 -2.71
C ALA A 63 24.53 5.37 -3.01
N THR A 64 24.44 5.80 -4.27
CA THR A 64 23.66 6.97 -4.66
C THR A 64 22.17 6.65 -4.71
N LEU A 65 21.80 5.41 -5.05
CA LEU A 65 20.40 4.98 -5.23
C LEU A 65 19.80 4.36 -3.96
N CYS A 66 20.64 3.87 -3.06
CA CYS A 66 20.21 3.20 -1.83
C CYS A 66 19.62 4.20 -0.82
N PRO A 67 18.39 3.99 -0.32
CA PRO A 67 17.79 4.86 0.69
C PRO A 67 18.41 4.69 2.08
N GLY A 68 19.14 3.59 2.31
CA GLY A 68 19.79 3.26 3.58
C GLY A 68 21.31 3.23 3.45
N ARG A 69 21.90 2.06 3.71
CA ARG A 69 23.36 1.86 3.70
C ARG A 69 23.77 0.74 2.76
N ILE A 70 25.00 0.79 2.26
CA ILE A 70 25.61 -0.35 1.57
C ILE A 70 26.32 -1.24 2.61
N ASP A 71 26.01 -2.53 2.62
CA ASP A 71 26.64 -3.52 3.51
C ASP A 71 28.04 -3.94 3.00
N SER A 72 28.72 -4.81 3.75
CA SER A 72 30.06 -5.30 3.37
C SER A 72 30.08 -6.14 2.08
N ASN A 73 28.93 -6.64 1.65
CA ASN A 73 28.78 -7.43 0.42
C ASN A 73 28.38 -6.57 -0.78
N GLY A 74 28.23 -5.25 -0.60
CA GLY A 74 27.78 -4.33 -1.64
C GLY A 74 26.25 -4.32 -1.84
N ASN A 75 25.47 -4.91 -0.92
CA ASN A 75 24.00 -4.84 -0.99
C ASN A 75 23.51 -3.55 -0.34
N CYS A 76 22.46 -2.97 -0.91
CA CYS A 76 21.72 -1.90 -0.28
C CYS A 76 20.80 -2.48 0.80
N VAL A 77 20.95 -1.98 2.03
CA VAL A 77 20.15 -2.36 3.19
C VAL A 77 19.36 -1.16 3.67
N PHE A 78 18.04 -1.30 3.78
CA PHE A 78 17.14 -0.28 4.29
C PHE A 78 15.98 -0.92 5.07
N GLU A 79 15.24 -0.10 5.80
CA GLU A 79 14.11 -0.54 6.62
C GLU A 79 12.83 0.01 6.00
N SER A 80 11.83 -0.83 5.76
CA SER A 80 10.45 -0.37 5.49
C SER A 80 9.74 -0.20 6.82
N LYS A 81 9.19 1.00 7.08
CA LYS A 81 8.58 1.37 8.36
C LYS A 81 7.13 1.76 8.15
N LEU A 82 6.27 1.20 8.99
CA LEU A 82 4.84 1.44 8.92
C LEU A 82 4.20 1.27 10.30
N CYS A 83 3.34 2.21 10.66
CA CYS A 83 2.54 2.21 11.87
C CYS A 83 1.13 2.66 11.51
N VAL A 84 0.14 1.81 11.79
CA VAL A 84 -1.28 2.12 11.58
C VAL A 84 -2.00 2.00 12.89
N THR A 85 -2.77 3.03 13.23
CA THR A 85 -3.53 3.08 14.48
C THR A 85 -4.92 3.62 14.24
N CYS A 86 -5.83 3.18 15.11
CA CYS A 86 -7.21 3.64 15.11
C CYS A 86 -7.56 4.24 16.46
N THR A 87 -8.21 5.41 16.43
CA THR A 87 -8.66 6.13 17.63
C THR A 87 -10.13 6.48 17.49
N LEU A 88 -10.78 6.76 18.62
CA LEU A 88 -12.16 7.23 18.66
C LEU A 88 -12.15 8.64 19.25
N GLU A 89 -12.49 9.63 18.42
CA GLU A 89 -12.54 11.05 18.81
C GLU A 89 -13.94 11.58 18.55
N ASN A 90 -14.62 12.08 19.58
CA ASN A 90 -15.99 12.61 19.47
C ASN A 90 -16.96 11.63 18.77
N SER A 91 -16.85 10.34 19.09
CA SER A 91 -17.63 9.24 18.49
C SER A 91 -17.35 8.97 17.00
N ILE A 92 -16.30 9.57 16.43
CA ILE A 92 -15.85 9.33 15.06
C ILE A 92 -14.59 8.47 15.12
N ALA A 93 -14.61 7.32 14.45
CA ALA A 93 -13.40 6.51 14.29
C ALA A 93 -12.44 7.24 13.35
N ARG A 94 -11.16 7.30 13.73
CA ARG A 94 -10.10 7.89 12.93
C ARG A 94 -8.99 6.88 12.73
N ILE A 95 -8.49 6.80 11.50
CA ILE A 95 -7.32 6.02 11.15
C ILE A 95 -6.13 6.96 10.95
N LYS A 96 -5.00 6.62 11.57
CA LYS A 96 -3.73 7.31 11.42
C LYS A 96 -2.69 6.33 10.88
N ILE A 97 -2.06 6.71 9.77
CA ILE A 97 -1.01 5.96 9.09
C ILE A 97 0.27 6.79 9.12
N GLN A 98 1.33 6.17 9.62
CA GLN A 98 2.67 6.74 9.61
C GLN A 98 3.57 5.76 8.85
N SER A 99 4.30 6.23 7.85
CA SER A 99 5.20 5.38 7.03
C SER A 99 6.44 6.15 6.57
N ASN A 100 7.52 5.41 6.29
CA ASN A 100 8.68 5.98 5.62
C ASN A 100 8.59 5.91 4.08
N GLY A 101 7.49 5.38 3.53
CA GLY A 101 7.20 5.33 2.09
C GLY A 101 8.05 4.33 1.30
N LEU A 102 8.85 3.50 1.97
CA LEU A 102 9.68 2.49 1.32
C LEU A 102 8.93 1.14 1.22
N PRO A 103 8.98 0.46 0.07
CA PRO A 103 8.36 -0.85 -0.08
C PRO A 103 9.09 -1.92 0.74
N PRO A 104 8.40 -2.97 1.24
CA PRO A 104 9.02 -4.11 1.91
C PRO A 104 9.58 -5.14 0.91
N TYR A 105 10.14 -4.65 -0.21
CA TYR A 105 10.77 -5.46 -1.26
C TYR A 105 11.82 -4.62 -2.00
N CYS A 106 12.57 -5.22 -2.92
CA CYS A 106 13.65 -4.55 -3.63
C CYS A 106 13.16 -3.98 -4.98
N PRO A 107 12.86 -2.67 -5.09
CA PRO A 107 12.44 -2.10 -6.37
C PRO A 107 13.60 -2.09 -7.38
N VAL A 108 13.26 -2.15 -8.66
CA VAL A 108 14.20 -1.84 -9.74
C VAL A 108 14.17 -0.34 -9.97
N LEU A 109 15.34 0.28 -9.98
CA LEU A 109 15.50 1.70 -10.18
C LEU A 109 16.12 1.91 -11.56
N SER A 110 15.57 2.82 -12.36
CA SER A 110 16.09 3.13 -13.71
C SER A 110 17.40 3.95 -13.70
N GLY A 111 18.14 3.91 -12.60
CA GLY A 111 19.49 4.49 -12.47
C GLY A 111 19.55 6.02 -12.31
N ILE A 112 18.47 6.75 -12.56
CA ILE A 112 18.48 8.22 -12.58
C ILE A 112 17.94 8.81 -11.27
N VAL A 113 16.97 8.14 -10.64
CA VAL A 113 16.25 8.68 -9.49
C VAL A 113 16.55 7.80 -8.27
N PRO A 114 17.18 8.35 -7.21
CA PRO A 114 17.43 7.60 -6.00
C PRO A 114 16.14 7.38 -5.22
N LEU A 115 16.09 6.31 -4.43
CA LEU A 115 15.01 6.08 -3.48
C LEU A 115 15.35 6.80 -2.17
N ARG A 116 14.37 7.43 -1.52
CA ARG A 116 14.57 8.10 -0.24
C ARG A 116 13.41 7.81 0.72
N GLU A 117 13.75 7.72 2.01
CA GLU A 117 12.75 7.72 3.07
C GLU A 117 11.97 9.04 3.08
N GLN A 118 10.67 8.94 3.37
CA GLN A 118 9.75 10.07 3.45
C GLN A 118 8.98 9.99 4.75
N ASN A 119 8.95 11.05 5.56
CA ASN A 119 8.13 11.04 6.76
C ASN A 119 6.66 11.30 6.39
N ILE A 120 5.90 10.23 6.15
CA ILE A 120 4.47 10.28 5.85
C ILE A 120 3.72 10.16 7.17
N ASP A 121 2.97 11.20 7.55
CA ASP A 121 2.04 11.18 8.68
C ASP A 121 0.66 11.70 8.23
N PHE A 122 -0.32 10.81 8.25
CA PHE A 122 -1.66 11.04 7.74
C PHE A 122 -2.69 10.55 8.74
N ALA A 123 -3.72 11.36 9.01
CA ALA A 123 -4.84 10.98 9.88
C ALA A 123 -6.18 11.51 9.35
N VAL A 124 -7.16 10.61 9.23
CA VAL A 124 -8.48 10.92 8.66
C VAL A 124 -9.60 10.21 9.40
N ASN A 125 -10.84 10.66 9.18
CA ASN A 125 -12.01 9.91 9.60
C ASN A 125 -12.05 8.59 8.84
N PHE A 126 -12.25 7.50 9.55
CA PHE A 126 -12.25 6.17 8.94
C PHE A 126 -13.60 5.91 8.28
N ASN A 127 -13.55 5.64 6.97
CA ASN A 127 -14.66 5.23 6.13
C ASN A 127 -15.94 6.06 6.37
N PRO A 128 -15.85 7.41 6.26
CA PRO A 128 -16.95 8.30 6.60
C PRO A 128 -18.14 8.06 5.66
N ASP A 129 -19.35 8.38 6.12
CA ASP A 129 -20.51 8.33 5.24
C ASP A 129 -20.34 9.36 4.11
N VAL A 130 -20.39 8.88 2.86
CA VAL A 130 -20.33 9.75 1.69
C VAL A 130 -21.64 10.52 1.56
N SER A 131 -21.62 11.80 1.96
CA SER A 131 -22.67 12.73 1.54
C SER A 131 -22.32 13.22 0.14
N VAL A 132 -23.12 12.82 -0.86
CA VAL A 132 -23.00 13.32 -2.25
C VAL A 132 -23.13 14.85 -2.31
N LEU A 133 -23.72 15.47 -1.28
CA LEU A 133 -23.99 16.90 -1.23
C LEU A 133 -22.91 17.70 -0.49
N GLU A 134 -22.05 17.06 0.32
CA GLU A 134 -20.99 17.74 1.07
C GLU A 134 -19.74 16.85 1.15
N PRO A 135 -18.85 16.88 0.15
CA PRO A 135 -17.55 16.20 0.23
C PRO A 135 -16.69 16.91 1.29
N ARG A 136 -16.80 16.47 2.55
CA ARG A 136 -15.99 16.99 3.66
C ARG A 136 -14.61 16.36 3.64
N ILE A 137 -13.72 16.85 2.78
CA ILE A 137 -12.31 16.45 2.75
C ILE A 137 -11.54 17.31 3.76
N ASN A 138 -11.73 17.08 5.06
CA ASN A 138 -10.88 17.68 6.08
C ASN A 138 -9.64 16.81 6.24
N MET A 139 -8.54 17.24 5.62
CA MET A 139 -7.31 16.46 5.63
C MET A 139 -6.10 17.31 5.92
N MET A 140 -5.28 16.82 6.85
CA MET A 140 -3.90 17.25 7.01
C MET A 140 -3.02 16.08 6.61
N ILE A 141 -2.33 16.20 5.47
CA ILE A 141 -1.15 15.39 5.17
C ILE A 141 0.03 16.26 5.55
N GLN A 142 0.83 15.81 6.51
CA GLN A 142 2.13 16.41 6.77
C GLN A 142 3.19 15.46 6.23
N ILE A 143 3.83 15.86 5.12
CA ILE A 143 5.05 15.20 4.64
C ILE A 143 6.20 16.11 5.04
N ASP A 144 7.02 15.66 5.98
CA ASP A 144 8.24 16.37 6.34
C ASP A 144 9.39 15.88 5.46
N ILE A 145 9.68 16.66 4.40
CA ILE A 145 10.81 16.42 3.50
C ILE A 145 11.96 17.28 4.03
N GLY A 146 12.93 16.66 4.70
CA GLY A 146 14.02 17.33 5.44
C GLY A 146 14.99 18.19 4.60
N TYR A 147 14.67 18.55 3.36
CA TYR A 147 15.41 19.47 2.50
C TYR A 147 14.45 20.43 1.78
N SER A 148 14.83 21.71 1.71
CA SER A 148 14.15 22.84 1.06
C SER A 148 13.06 22.49 0.04
N ARG A 149 11.79 22.53 0.48
CA ARG A 149 10.55 22.81 -0.28
C ARG A 149 10.57 22.44 -1.76
N LEU A 150 10.79 21.15 -2.08
CA LEU A 150 10.33 20.61 -3.36
C LEU A 150 8.93 20.05 -3.09
N PHE A 151 7.92 20.78 -3.56
CA PHE A 151 6.52 20.42 -3.35
C PHE A 151 6.21 19.17 -4.16
N VAL A 152 6.45 17.98 -3.61
CA VAL A 152 5.58 16.85 -3.99
C VAL A 152 4.20 17.33 -3.61
N SER A 153 3.38 17.55 -4.63
CA SER A 153 2.00 17.91 -4.40
C SER A 153 1.40 16.75 -3.63
N VAL A 154 1.19 16.89 -2.31
CA VAL A 154 0.35 15.98 -1.51
C VAL A 154 -1.04 15.77 -2.15
N ASN A 155 -1.37 16.56 -3.17
CA ASN A 155 -2.53 16.40 -4.02
C ASN A 155 -2.43 15.20 -4.97
N SER A 156 -1.24 14.69 -5.30
CA SER A 156 -1.08 13.50 -6.13
C SER A 156 -1.27 12.21 -5.32
N ILE A 157 -1.08 12.22 -4.00
CA ILE A 157 -1.34 11.03 -3.18
C ILE A 157 -2.86 10.81 -3.09
N ALA A 158 -3.31 9.68 -3.62
CA ALA A 158 -4.69 9.20 -3.57
C ALA A 158 -4.95 8.30 -2.35
N GLY A 159 -3.91 7.71 -1.75
CA GLY A 159 -4.03 6.87 -0.56
C GLY A 159 -2.69 6.30 -0.12
N ILE A 160 -2.73 5.45 0.91
CA ILE A 160 -1.57 4.66 1.37
C ILE A 160 -1.95 3.19 1.33
N SER A 161 -1.11 2.36 0.72
CA SER A 161 -1.32 0.91 0.63
C SER A 161 -1.00 0.20 1.95
N ILE A 162 -1.41 -1.07 2.04
CA ILE A 162 -1.21 -1.93 3.22
C ILE A 162 0.26 -2.15 3.63
N ASP A 163 1.18 -1.90 2.71
CA ASP A 163 2.63 -1.98 2.92
C ASP A 163 3.28 -0.60 3.19
N GLY A 164 2.49 0.47 3.28
CA GLY A 164 2.94 1.82 3.59
C GLY A 164 3.39 2.65 2.41
N VAL A 165 3.39 2.10 1.19
CA VAL A 165 3.74 2.83 -0.02
C VAL A 165 2.59 3.80 -0.42
N PRO A 166 2.89 5.04 -0.82
CA PRO A 166 1.88 5.92 -1.38
C PRO A 166 1.26 5.35 -2.66
N ILE A 167 -0.07 5.47 -2.75
CA ILE A 167 -0.81 5.29 -4.00
C ILE A 167 -1.00 6.67 -4.60
N PHE A 168 -0.44 6.92 -5.77
CA PHE A 168 -0.61 8.17 -6.48
C PHE A 168 -1.86 8.11 -7.36
N ASN A 169 -2.40 9.29 -7.69
CA ASN A 169 -3.41 9.40 -8.71
C ASN A 169 -2.84 8.89 -10.05
N VAL A 170 -3.64 8.12 -10.77
CA VAL A 170 -3.26 7.45 -12.03
C VAL A 170 -2.88 8.44 -13.14
N ASP A 171 -3.21 9.72 -12.93
CA ASP A 171 -2.93 10.80 -13.85
C ASP A 171 -1.43 11.14 -13.83
N SER A 172 -0.78 10.89 -14.96
CA SER A 172 0.54 11.43 -15.29
C SER A 172 0.57 12.95 -15.14
N THR A 173 1.76 13.54 -15.26
CA THR A 173 1.92 15.01 -15.37
C THR A 173 1.10 15.64 -16.50
N SER A 174 0.57 14.83 -17.43
CA SER A 174 -0.31 15.24 -18.54
C SER A 174 -1.80 14.95 -18.31
N ASN A 175 -2.21 14.57 -17.10
CA ASN A 175 -3.59 14.22 -16.75
C ASN A 175 -4.17 13.07 -17.60
N GLN A 176 -3.33 12.06 -17.83
CA GLN A 176 -3.70 10.83 -18.53
C GLN A 176 -3.21 9.63 -17.73
N ASP A 177 -3.97 8.53 -17.79
CA ASP A 177 -3.55 7.24 -17.24
C ASP A 177 -2.15 6.88 -17.77
N VAL A 178 -1.23 6.69 -16.83
CA VAL A 178 0.19 6.40 -17.11
C VAL A 178 0.38 5.14 -17.97
N TYR A 179 -0.50 4.15 -17.81
CA TYR A 179 -0.44 2.87 -18.51
C TYR A 179 -1.40 2.78 -19.71
N TYR A 180 -2.50 3.52 -19.68
CA TYR A 180 -3.53 3.57 -20.72
C TYR A 180 -3.86 4.98 -21.19
N PRO A 181 -2.86 5.74 -21.71
CA PRO A 181 -3.13 7.08 -22.19
C PRO A 181 -4.13 7.05 -23.34
N ILE A 182 -5.03 8.03 -23.39
CA ILE A 182 -6.04 8.16 -24.45
C ILE A 182 -5.35 8.28 -25.83
N THR A 183 -4.17 8.90 -25.86
CA THR A 183 -3.37 9.07 -27.06
C THR A 183 -1.92 8.69 -26.82
N GLY A 184 -1.41 7.71 -27.57
CA GLY A 184 0.02 7.39 -27.61
C GLY A 184 0.41 6.15 -26.80
N PRO A 185 1.73 5.84 -26.73
CA PRO A 185 2.24 4.77 -25.89
C PRO A 185 2.19 5.17 -24.40
N PRO A 186 2.28 4.21 -23.47
CA PRO A 186 2.44 4.48 -22.03
C PRO A 186 3.50 5.54 -21.78
N THR A 187 3.17 6.52 -20.95
CA THR A 187 4.01 7.72 -20.76
C THR A 187 5.03 7.57 -19.64
N ASP A 188 4.90 6.53 -18.80
CA ASP A 188 5.83 6.27 -17.70
C ASP A 188 6.32 4.82 -17.70
N TRP A 189 7.39 4.61 -16.95
CA TRP A 189 8.01 3.31 -16.76
C TRP A 189 7.66 2.78 -15.37
N GLY A 190 7.14 1.56 -15.30
CA GLY A 190 6.90 0.86 -14.04
C GLY A 190 7.79 -0.37 -13.90
N ASP A 191 8.11 -0.71 -12.66
CA ASP A 191 8.49 -2.07 -12.35
C ASP A 191 7.29 -3.03 -12.47
N GLN A 192 7.51 -4.31 -12.18
CA GLN A 192 6.46 -5.32 -12.21
C GLN A 192 5.34 -5.09 -11.18
N CYS A 193 5.55 -4.18 -10.24
CA CYS A 193 4.57 -3.74 -9.27
C CYS A 193 3.84 -2.48 -9.72
N PHE A 194 4.02 -2.04 -10.97
CA PHE A 194 3.46 -0.80 -11.51
C PHE A 194 3.81 0.43 -10.66
N ALA A 195 5.03 0.42 -10.13
CA ALA A 195 5.58 1.46 -9.30
C ALA A 195 6.95 1.92 -9.77
N HIS A 196 7.33 3.12 -9.33
CA HIS A 196 8.67 3.66 -9.47
C HIS A 196 8.87 4.84 -8.50
N PRO A 197 10.12 5.27 -8.25
CA PRO A 197 10.36 6.54 -7.60
C PRO A 197 9.90 7.72 -8.49
N SER A 198 9.20 8.69 -7.90
CA SER A 198 8.97 10.01 -8.49
C SER A 198 10.29 10.79 -8.56
N LEU A 199 10.34 11.90 -9.32
CA LEU A 199 11.54 12.77 -9.38
C LEU A 199 12.00 13.27 -8.00
N ASP A 200 11.09 13.29 -7.02
CA ASP A 200 11.35 13.66 -5.63
C ASP A 200 11.77 12.46 -4.76
N SER A 201 12.15 11.36 -5.39
CA SER A 201 12.60 10.11 -4.75
C SER A 201 11.54 9.36 -3.95
N ILE A 202 10.25 9.61 -4.20
CA ILE A 202 9.14 8.92 -3.52
C ILE A 202 8.72 7.71 -4.35
N TYR A 203 8.96 6.51 -3.83
CA TYR A 203 8.40 5.30 -4.43
C TYR A 203 6.89 5.28 -4.24
N HIS A 204 6.15 5.02 -5.32
CA HIS A 204 4.70 5.05 -5.29
C HIS A 204 4.11 4.04 -6.28
N TYR A 205 2.90 3.60 -5.99
CA TYR A 205 2.06 2.85 -6.90
C TYR A 205 1.24 3.81 -7.76
N HIS A 206 1.19 3.56 -9.08
CA HIS A 206 0.27 4.27 -9.98
C HIS A 206 -1.12 3.65 -10.02
N ILE A 207 -1.19 2.34 -9.77
CA ILE A 207 -2.42 1.57 -9.68
C ILE A 207 -2.30 0.63 -8.49
N ASP A 208 -3.45 0.12 -8.03
CA ASP A 208 -3.49 -0.95 -7.04
C ASP A 208 -2.54 -2.08 -7.43
N SER A 209 -1.50 -2.29 -6.62
CA SER A 209 -0.43 -3.24 -6.89
C SER A 209 -0.60 -4.50 -6.06
N GLY A 210 -0.67 -5.65 -6.73
CA GLY A 210 -0.67 -6.94 -6.03
C GLY A 210 0.63 -7.19 -5.25
N CYS A 211 1.71 -6.46 -5.54
CA CYS A 211 2.96 -6.55 -4.77
C CYS A 211 2.80 -6.06 -3.31
N ALA A 212 1.80 -5.24 -3.01
CA ALA A 212 1.50 -4.86 -1.62
C ALA A 212 0.99 -6.06 -0.80
N LEU A 213 0.39 -7.07 -1.46
CA LEU A 213 -0.12 -8.30 -0.85
C LEU A 213 0.91 -9.43 -0.90
N GLU A 214 1.47 -9.65 -2.08
CA GLU A 214 2.43 -10.71 -2.35
C GLU A 214 3.61 -10.13 -3.15
N PRO A 215 4.59 -9.55 -2.45
CA PRO A 215 5.74 -8.99 -3.13
C PRO A 215 6.57 -10.11 -3.78
N PRO A 216 7.16 -9.83 -4.94
CA PRO A 216 8.06 -10.76 -5.63
C PRO A 216 9.28 -11.10 -4.77
N VAL A 217 9.78 -12.32 -4.89
CA VAL A 217 11.01 -12.73 -4.20
C VAL A 217 12.22 -12.05 -4.87
N GLY A 218 12.97 -11.29 -4.08
CA GLY A 218 14.20 -10.62 -4.53
C GLY A 218 13.94 -9.27 -5.19
N GLN A 219 14.77 -8.91 -6.18
CA GLN A 219 14.64 -7.66 -6.90
C GLN A 219 13.50 -7.73 -7.92
N THR A 220 12.66 -6.71 -7.93
CA THR A 220 11.66 -6.54 -8.98
C THR A 220 12.33 -6.37 -10.34
N THR A 221 11.55 -6.59 -11.40
CA THR A 221 12.00 -6.42 -12.77
C THR A 221 11.16 -5.36 -13.47
N LEU A 222 11.71 -4.66 -14.45
CA LEU A 222 10.93 -3.70 -15.25
C LEU A 222 9.78 -4.41 -15.96
N CYS A 223 8.59 -3.81 -15.97
CA CYS A 223 7.43 -4.37 -16.66
C CYS A 223 7.73 -4.71 -18.13
N ASN A 224 8.57 -3.90 -18.80
CA ASN A 224 9.02 -4.13 -20.19
C ASN A 224 9.79 -5.43 -20.42
N ASN A 225 10.37 -6.00 -19.35
CA ASN A 225 11.10 -7.27 -19.39
C ASN A 225 10.21 -8.47 -19.06
N ILE A 226 8.95 -8.24 -18.70
CA ILE A 226 7.96 -9.28 -18.35
C ILE A 226 6.95 -9.35 -19.49
N PRO A 227 6.98 -10.38 -20.36
CA PRO A 227 6.14 -10.45 -21.55
C PRO A 227 4.63 -10.23 -21.32
N PRO A 228 3.98 -10.77 -20.26
CA PRO A 228 2.58 -10.47 -20.01
C PRO A 228 2.36 -9.01 -19.58
N CYS A 229 3.22 -8.45 -18.72
CA CYS A 229 3.13 -7.05 -18.29
C CYS A 229 3.29 -6.07 -19.46
N ARG A 230 4.31 -6.28 -20.30
CA ARG A 230 4.56 -5.44 -21.49
C ARG A 230 3.43 -5.50 -22.51
N ARG A 231 2.81 -6.68 -22.69
CA ARG A 231 1.79 -6.89 -23.72
C ARG A 231 0.44 -6.31 -23.30
N ASP A 232 0.08 -6.52 -22.05
CA ASP A 232 -1.22 -6.15 -21.50
C ASP A 232 -1.08 -5.95 -19.99
N GLY A 233 -0.74 -4.72 -19.60
CA GLY A 233 -0.52 -4.38 -18.19
C GLY A 233 -1.76 -4.56 -17.32
N ALA A 234 -2.97 -4.48 -17.89
CA ALA A 234 -4.23 -4.50 -17.17
C ALA A 234 -4.54 -5.95 -16.83
N SER A 235 -4.47 -6.83 -17.82
CA SER A 235 -4.56 -8.28 -17.59
C SER A 235 -3.46 -8.77 -16.65
N TYR A 236 -2.23 -8.25 -16.78
CA TYR A 236 -1.14 -8.59 -15.87
C TYR A 236 -1.40 -8.10 -14.43
N SER A 237 -1.84 -6.86 -14.24
CA SER A 237 -2.21 -6.32 -12.93
C SER A 237 -3.31 -7.14 -12.28
N MET A 238 -4.39 -7.41 -13.03
CA MET A 238 -5.50 -8.25 -12.57
C MET A 238 -5.06 -9.68 -12.21
N SER A 239 -4.03 -10.21 -12.88
CA SER A 239 -3.50 -11.54 -12.58
C SER A 239 -2.83 -11.62 -11.20
N MET A 240 -2.27 -10.51 -10.70
CA MET A 240 -1.70 -10.44 -9.35
C MET A 240 -2.76 -10.57 -8.25
N PHE A 241 -4.03 -10.30 -8.58
CA PHE A 241 -5.16 -10.39 -7.64
C PHE A 241 -5.97 -11.68 -7.78
N ARG A 242 -5.48 -12.67 -8.53
CA ARG A 242 -6.23 -13.90 -8.83
C ARG A 242 -6.73 -14.61 -7.57
N ASP A 243 -5.91 -14.62 -6.52
CA ASP A 243 -6.23 -15.28 -5.24
C ASP A 243 -6.86 -14.32 -4.21
N TYR A 244 -7.06 -13.05 -4.59
CA TYR A 244 -7.49 -11.96 -3.71
C TYR A 244 -8.85 -11.34 -4.12
N GLN A 245 -9.71 -12.09 -4.81
CA GLN A 245 -10.98 -11.58 -5.36
C GLN A 245 -12.14 -11.43 -4.34
N ASN A 246 -11.83 -11.18 -3.06
CA ASN A 246 -12.81 -11.21 -1.96
C ASN A 246 -12.82 -9.91 -1.12
N LEU A 247 -12.89 -8.73 -1.77
CA LEU A 247 -12.78 -7.43 -1.08
C LEU A 247 -11.51 -7.35 -0.23
N THR A 248 -10.39 -7.79 -0.79
CA THR A 248 -9.09 -7.69 -0.12
C THR A 248 -8.75 -6.23 0.08
N VAL A 249 -8.32 -5.89 1.30
CA VAL A 249 -7.88 -4.53 1.64
C VAL A 249 -6.54 -4.28 0.98
N LEU A 250 -6.45 -3.22 0.18
CA LEU A 250 -5.21 -2.78 -0.47
C LEU A 250 -4.63 -1.52 0.15
N GLY A 251 -5.45 -0.74 0.85
CA GLY A 251 -5.02 0.47 1.51
C GLY A 251 -6.16 1.30 2.07
N VAL A 252 -5.84 2.56 2.37
CA VAL A 252 -6.80 3.57 2.79
C VAL A 252 -6.59 4.80 1.91
N ALA A 253 -7.69 5.25 1.30
CA ALA A 253 -7.72 6.41 0.45
C ALA A 253 -7.53 7.69 1.28
N LYS A 254 -7.16 8.75 0.57
CA LYS A 254 -6.94 10.09 1.10
C LYS A 254 -8.12 10.56 1.95
N ASP A 255 -9.35 10.25 1.55
CA ASP A 255 -10.59 10.66 2.22
C ASP A 255 -11.03 9.70 3.34
N GLY A 256 -10.24 8.66 3.62
CA GLY A 256 -10.46 7.69 4.70
C GLY A 256 -11.26 6.46 4.31
N HIS A 257 -11.74 6.36 3.07
CA HIS A 257 -12.36 5.12 2.59
C HIS A 257 -11.33 4.00 2.45
N VAL A 258 -11.79 2.77 2.65
CA VAL A 258 -10.96 1.58 2.41
C VAL A 258 -10.81 1.38 0.90
N VAL A 259 -9.57 1.20 0.45
CA VAL A 259 -9.28 0.78 -0.93
C VAL A 259 -9.35 -0.73 -0.97
N TYR A 260 -10.28 -1.25 -1.76
CA TYR A 260 -10.45 -2.69 -1.96
C TYR A 260 -9.94 -3.10 -3.33
N GLY A 261 -9.28 -4.25 -3.38
CA GLY A 261 -8.84 -4.85 -4.62
C GLY A 261 -9.99 -5.35 -5.48
N PRO A 262 -9.70 -5.74 -6.72
CA PRO A 262 -10.70 -6.24 -7.65
C PRO A 262 -11.47 -7.42 -7.05
N TYR A 263 -12.80 -7.42 -7.18
CA TYR A 263 -13.66 -8.47 -6.66
C TYR A 263 -14.72 -8.89 -7.68
N THR A 264 -15.11 -10.17 -7.67
CA THR A 264 -16.18 -10.69 -8.53
C THR A 264 -17.48 -10.81 -7.73
N PRO A 265 -18.53 -10.02 -8.04
CA PRO A 265 -19.79 -10.03 -7.27
C PRO A 265 -20.51 -11.39 -7.24
N ASP A 266 -20.30 -12.23 -8.26
CA ASP A 266 -21.07 -13.45 -8.49
C ASP A 266 -20.82 -14.58 -7.47
N ARG A 267 -19.69 -14.54 -6.75
CA ARG A 267 -19.46 -15.45 -5.61
C ARG A 267 -20.27 -15.06 -4.37
N TYR A 268 -20.72 -13.81 -4.29
CA TYR A 268 -21.46 -13.27 -3.14
C TYR A 268 -22.97 -13.53 -3.26
N TYR A 269 -23.53 -13.38 -4.46
CA TYR A 269 -24.97 -13.53 -4.71
C TYR A 269 -25.47 -14.98 -4.86
N SER A 270 -24.58 -15.95 -5.12
CA SER A 270 -24.99 -17.35 -5.28
C SER A 270 -25.24 -18.09 -3.96
N LYS A 271 -24.83 -17.51 -2.80
CA LYS A 271 -25.08 -18.07 -1.46
C LYS A 271 -26.28 -17.49 -0.72
N SER A 272 -26.83 -16.36 -1.15
CA SER A 272 -28.04 -15.76 -0.54
C SER A 272 -29.35 -16.16 -1.21
N ARG A 273 -29.29 -17.05 -2.21
CA ARG A 273 -30.46 -17.64 -2.90
C ARG A 273 -30.54 -19.17 -2.75
N ARG A 274 -30.21 -19.70 -1.58
CA ARG A 274 -30.56 -21.09 -1.20
C ARG A 274 -31.12 -21.12 0.21
#